data_AF-A0A965U1D8-F1
#
_entry.id   AF-A0A965U1D8-F1
#
_cell.length_a   1.000
_cell.length_b   1.000
_cell.length_c   1.000
_cell.angle_alpha   90.00
_cell.angle_beta   90.00
_cell.angle_gamma   90.00
#
_symmetry.space_group_name_H-M   'P 1'
#
loop_
_entity.id
_entity.type
_entity.pdbx_description
1 polymer ?
#
loop_
_entity_poly.entity_id
_entity_poly.type
_entity_poly.pdbx_seq_one_letter_code
_entity_poly.pdbx_strand_id
1 'polypeptide(L)'
;MLQTNQSMNYTQYKKDILTKSLREKGQLVPIIVDSITQNIIDGQLRSELLFELGIEPWIVQKESKNWVEERKQVVLTQGYSYMNIKWMENYE
;
A
#
# COMPACT_ATOMS: atom_id res chain seq x y z
N MET A 1 -2.16 6.57 -15.84
CA MET A 1 -0.87 5.96 -15.43
C MET A 1 -0.60 6.45 -14.01
N LEU A 2 -0.44 5.57 -13.02
CA LEU A 2 -0.13 5.96 -11.64
C LEU A 2 1.23 6.66 -11.59
N GLN A 3 1.35 7.76 -10.83
CA GLN A 3 2.64 8.40 -10.64
C GLN A 3 3.50 7.55 -9.69
N THR A 4 4.43 6.77 -10.25
CA THR A 4 5.32 5.85 -9.51
C THR A 4 6.52 6.55 -8.85
N ASN A 5 6.63 7.88 -8.95
CA ASN A 5 7.80 8.63 -8.48
C ASN A 5 7.89 8.80 -6.95
N GLN A 6 7.05 8.10 -6.19
CA GLN A 6 6.95 8.22 -4.74
C GLN A 6 7.67 7.07 -4.04
N SER A 7 9.00 7.04 -4.10
CA SER A 7 9.78 5.99 -3.45
C SER A 7 9.86 6.20 -1.94
N MET A 8 9.60 5.13 -1.19
CA MET A 8 9.84 5.06 0.25
C MET A 8 10.83 3.94 0.54
N ASN A 9 11.74 4.16 1.49
CA ASN A 9 12.66 3.12 1.94
C ASN A 9 11.94 2.16 2.90
N TYR A 10 11.65 0.95 2.43
CA TYR A 10 11.11 -0.15 3.23
C TYR A 10 12.21 -1.13 3.62
N THR A 11 12.11 -1.73 4.82
CA THR A 11 13.02 -2.80 5.23
C THR A 11 12.80 -4.04 4.37
N GLN A 12 13.87 -4.82 4.12
CA GLN A 12 13.78 -6.06 3.35
C GLN A 12 12.76 -7.04 3.92
N TYR A 13 12.76 -7.19 5.26
CA TYR A 13 11.78 -8.01 5.99
C TYR A 13 10.32 -7.71 5.63
N LYS A 14 9.96 -6.43 5.52
CA LYS A 14 8.59 -6.03 5.13
C LYS A 14 8.28 -6.41 3.69
N LYS A 15 9.23 -6.20 2.78
CA LYS A 15 9.07 -6.58 1.37
C LYS A 15 8.83 -8.08 1.26
N ASP A 16 9.61 -8.89 1.96
CA ASP A 16 9.52 -10.35 1.91
C ASP A 16 8.17 -10.86 2.42
N ILE A 17 7.70 -10.36 3.57
CA ILE A 17 6.41 -10.77 4.15
C ILE A 17 5.25 -10.37 3.25
N LEU A 18 5.23 -9.14 2.74
CA LEU A 18 4.15 -8.69 1.87
C LEU A 18 4.17 -9.44 0.54
N THR A 19 5.35 -9.70 -0.02
CA THR A 19 5.51 -10.50 -1.25
C THR A 19 4.96 -11.90 -1.07
N LYS A 20 5.30 -12.57 0.05
CA LYS A 20 4.74 -13.89 0.40
C LYS A 20 3.22 -13.82 0.51
N SER A 21 2.68 -12.83 1.24
CA SER A 21 1.24 -12.59 1.38
C SER A 21 0.53 -12.47 0.03
N LEU A 22 1.05 -11.61 -0.85
CA LEU A 22 0.46 -11.31 -2.15
C LEU A 22 0.46 -12.54 -3.05
N ARG A 23 1.49 -13.40 -2.96
CA ARG A 23 1.54 -14.65 -3.72
C ARG A 23 0.56 -15.70 -3.21
N GLU A 24 0.40 -15.81 -1.89
CA GLU A 24 -0.45 -16.84 -1.27
C GLU A 24 -1.94 -16.46 -1.27
N LYS A 25 -2.24 -15.19 -1.01
CA LYS A 25 -3.60 -14.70 -0.72
C LYS A 25 -4.07 -13.63 -1.71
N GLY A 26 -3.21 -13.18 -2.61
CA GLY A 26 -3.51 -12.02 -3.46
C GLY A 26 -3.57 -10.71 -2.67
N GLN A 27 -4.18 -9.70 -3.26
CA GLN A 27 -4.39 -8.42 -2.61
C GLN A 27 -5.62 -8.46 -1.68
N LEU A 28 -5.39 -8.35 -0.37
CA LEU A 28 -6.48 -8.35 0.63
C LEU A 28 -7.03 -6.97 0.96
N VAL A 29 -6.25 -5.92 0.70
CA VAL A 29 -6.60 -4.53 1.05
C VAL A 29 -6.41 -3.68 -0.21
N PRO A 30 -7.31 -2.74 -0.54
CA PRO A 30 -7.18 -1.90 -1.73
C PRO A 30 -6.01 -0.92 -1.60
N ILE A 31 -5.50 -0.46 -2.74
CA ILE A 31 -4.63 0.73 -2.80
C ILE A 31 -5.57 1.94 -2.87
N ILE A 32 -5.33 2.94 -2.01
CA ILE A 32 -6.14 4.15 -1.97
C ILE A 32 -5.42 5.23 -2.75
N VAL A 33 -6.10 5.76 -3.76
CA VAL A 33 -5.57 6.78 -4.67
C VAL A 33 -6.46 8.00 -4.62
N ASP A 34 -5.83 9.17 -4.62
CA ASP A 34 -6.53 10.43 -4.77
C ASP A 34 -7.16 10.54 -6.16
N SER A 35 -8.47 10.74 -6.26
CA SER A 35 -9.19 10.74 -7.53
C SER A 35 -8.77 11.87 -8.47
N ILE A 36 -8.33 13.01 -7.91
CA ILE A 36 -7.95 14.20 -8.67
C ILE A 36 -6.51 14.11 -9.15
N THR A 37 -5.58 13.90 -8.23
CA THR A 37 -4.13 13.95 -8.50
C THR A 37 -3.54 12.60 -8.89
N GLN A 38 -4.30 11.51 -8.73
CA GLN A 38 -3.85 10.13 -8.98
C GLN A 38 -2.65 9.72 -8.12
N ASN A 39 -2.42 10.42 -7.00
CA ASN A 39 -1.38 10.10 -6.03
C ASN A 39 -1.84 9.01 -5.07
N ILE A 40 -0.92 8.13 -4.68
CA ILE A 40 -1.21 7.09 -3.69
C ILE A 40 -1.29 7.73 -2.30
N ILE A 41 -2.45 7.59 -1.66
CA ILE A 41 -2.70 7.98 -0.27
C ILE A 41 -2.28 6.83 0.65
N ASP A 42 -2.64 5.59 0.30
CA ASP A 42 -2.28 4.35 1.03
C ASP A 42 -1.98 3.19 0.08
N GLY A 43 -1.08 2.30 0.51
CA GLY A 43 -0.73 1.08 -0.23
C GLY A 43 0.47 1.22 -1.17
N GLN A 44 1.35 2.20 -0.97
CA GLN A 44 2.53 2.44 -1.82
C GLN A 44 3.38 1.18 -2.04
N LEU A 45 3.89 0.54 -0.97
CA LEU A 45 4.66 -0.71 -1.09
C LEU A 45 3.86 -1.83 -1.76
N ARG A 46 2.55 -1.90 -1.49
CA ARG A 46 1.69 -2.93 -2.10
C ARG A 46 1.58 -2.72 -3.60
N SER A 47 1.43 -1.48 -4.04
CA SER A 47 1.42 -1.11 -5.45
C SER A 47 2.73 -1.48 -6.15
N GLU A 48 3.87 -1.22 -5.50
CA GLU A 48 5.19 -1.56 -6.04
C GLU A 48 5.33 -3.08 -6.21
N LEU A 49 5.03 -3.86 -5.17
CA LEU A 49 5.15 -5.32 -5.22
C LEU A 49 4.14 -5.98 -6.17
N LEU A 50 2.90 -5.48 -6.24
CA LEU A 50 1.90 -5.98 -7.19
C LEU A 50 2.38 -5.79 -8.63
N PHE A 51 2.97 -4.63 -8.93
CA PHE A 51 3.58 -4.36 -10.23
C PHE A 51 4.76 -5.32 -10.52
N GLU A 52 5.68 -5.51 -9.56
CA GLU A 52 6.80 -6.46 -9.69
C GLU A 52 6.33 -7.91 -9.90
N LEU A 53 5.21 -8.29 -9.29
CA LEU A 53 4.61 -9.62 -9.40
C LEU A 53 3.72 -9.79 -10.65
N GLY A 54 3.48 -8.73 -11.42
CA GLY A 54 2.57 -8.76 -12.57
C GLY A 54 1.10 -8.99 -12.18
N ILE A 55 0.71 -8.62 -10.96
CA ILE A 55 -0.65 -8.75 -10.44
C ILE A 55 -1.37 -7.42 -10.64
N GLU A 56 -2.58 -7.47 -11.20
CA GLU A 56 -3.40 -6.27 -11.38
C GLU A 56 -3.90 -5.74 -10.02
N PRO A 57 -3.66 -4.45 -9.71
CA PRO A 57 -4.03 -3.89 -8.42
C PRO A 57 -5.54 -3.58 -8.31
N TRP A 58 -6.14 -4.00 -7.20
CA TRP A 58 -7.41 -3.46 -6.72
C TRP A 58 -7.20 -2.07 -6.13
N ILE A 59 -7.79 -1.06 -6.79
CA ILE A 59 -7.67 0.35 -6.44
C ILE A 59 -9.02 0.91 -6.01
N VAL A 60 -9.02 1.70 -4.95
CA VAL A 60 -10.14 2.53 -4.52
C VAL A 60 -9.75 4.00 -4.71
N GLN A 61 -10.63 4.75 -5.37
CA GLN A 61 -10.45 6.18 -5.57
C GLN A 61 -11.16 6.95 -4.45
N LYS A 62 -10.50 7.98 -3.93
CA LYS A 62 -11.03 8.88 -2.92
C LYS A 62 -10.73 10.31 -3.32
N GLU A 63 -11.71 11.20 -3.22
CA GLU A 63 -11.45 12.63 -3.41
C GLU A 63 -10.83 13.23 -2.13
N SER A 64 -9.60 13.73 -2.22
CA SER A 64 -8.93 14.44 -1.13
C SER A 64 -8.83 15.94 -1.42
N LYS A 65 -9.12 16.74 -0.38
CA LYS A 65 -8.80 18.18 -0.39
C LYS A 65 -7.30 18.45 -0.31
N ASN A 66 -6.53 17.52 0.27
CA ASN A 66 -5.08 17.59 0.40
C ASN A 66 -4.51 16.18 0.65
N TRP A 67 -4.17 15.48 -0.43
CA TRP A 67 -3.68 14.10 -0.37
C TRP A 67 -2.38 13.96 0.45
N VAL A 68 -1.56 15.01 0.53
CA VAL A 68 -0.31 15.02 1.30
C VAL A 68 -0.60 14.92 2.79
N GLU A 69 -1.55 15.72 3.30
CA GLU A 69 -1.96 15.67 4.71
C GLU A 69 -2.66 14.36 5.04
N GLU A 70 -3.51 13.83 4.15
CA GLU A 70 -4.12 12.53 4.35
C GLU A 70 -3.08 11.40 4.38
N ARG A 71 -2.09 11.43 3.48
CA ARG A 71 -0.98 10.47 3.50
C ARG A 71 -0.16 10.59 4.78
N LYS A 72 0.10 11.81 5.28
CA LYS A 72 0.73 11.99 6.60
C LYS A 72 -0.11 11.38 7.71
N GLN A 73 -1.44 11.57 7.70
CA GLN A 73 -2.33 10.96 8.69
C GLN A 73 -2.30 9.43 8.60
N VAL A 74 -2.32 8.84 7.41
CA VAL A 74 -2.12 7.40 7.22
C VAL A 74 -0.77 6.97 7.82
N VAL A 75 0.33 7.65 7.50
CA VAL A 75 1.65 7.32 8.04
C VAL A 75 1.74 7.49 9.57
N LEU A 76 1.04 8.48 10.16
CA LEU A 76 1.08 8.80 11.58
C LEU A 76 0.14 7.92 12.42
N THR A 77 -1.12 7.80 12.01
CA THR A 77 -2.14 6.98 12.69
C THR A 77 -1.91 5.50 12.46
N GLN A 78 -1.36 5.15 11.30
CA GLN A 78 -0.98 3.80 10.93
C GLN A 78 0.52 3.72 10.79
N GLY A 79 1.28 4.31 11.73
CA GLY A 79 2.72 4.09 11.85
C GLY A 79 3.01 2.61 11.65
N TYR A 80 3.54 2.25 10.47
CA TYR A 80 3.82 0.88 10.05
C TYR A 80 2.61 -0.08 9.79
N SER A 81 1.34 0.37 9.81
CA SER A 81 0.13 -0.47 9.92
C SER A 81 -0.88 -0.35 8.76
N TYR A 82 -0.56 -0.82 7.55
CA TYR A 82 -1.30 -2.00 7.05
C TYR A 82 -0.41 -3.20 6.74
N MET A 83 0.72 -3.27 7.44
CA MET A 83 1.33 -4.53 7.85
C MET A 83 1.60 -4.42 9.36
N ASN A 84 0.52 -4.50 10.13
CA ASN A 84 0.66 -5.19 11.40
C ASN A 84 1.02 -6.64 10.99
N ILE A 85 2.31 -6.93 10.91
CA ILE A 85 2.82 -8.27 10.66
C ILE A 85 2.22 -9.22 11.71
N LYS A 86 1.89 -8.73 12.91
CA LYS A 86 1.04 -9.41 13.89
C LYS A 86 -0.39 -9.75 13.44
N TRP A 87 -1.06 -9.01 12.56
CA TRP A 87 -2.38 -9.42 12.01
C TRP A 87 -2.24 -10.49 10.92
N MET A 88 -1.16 -10.44 10.16
CA MET A 88 -0.81 -11.47 9.18
C MET A 88 -0.31 -12.77 9.85
N GLU A 89 0.34 -12.66 11.01
CA GLU A 89 0.78 -13.78 11.87
C GLU A 89 -0.35 -14.33 12.76
N ASN A 90 -1.48 -13.63 12.94
CA ASN A 90 -2.63 -14.08 13.75
C ASN A 90 -3.78 -14.66 12.90
N TYR A 91 -3.52 -15.07 11.66
CA TYR A 91 -4.46 -15.84 10.85
C TYR A 91 -3.99 -17.31 10.79
N GLU A 92 -3.93 -17.92 11.97
CA GLU A 92 -4.06 -19.37 12.17
C GLU A 92 -5.47 -19.66 12.69
#